data_AF-A0A1U7XD35-F1
#
_entry.id   AF-A0A1U7XD35-F1
#
_cell.length_a   1.000
_cell.length_b   1.000
_cell.length_c   1.000
_cell.angle_alpha   90.00
_cell.angle_beta   90.00
_cell.angle_gamma   90.00
#
_symmetry.space_group_name_H-M   'P 1'
#
loop_
_entity.id
_entity.type
_entity.pdbx_description
1 polymer ?
#
loop_
_entity_poly.entity_id
_entity_poly.type
_entity_poly.pdbx_seq_one_letter_code
_entity_poly.pdbx_strand_id
1 'polypeptide(L)'
;MLLQGTTMKHNQRKQGRNMRETWSWFLANLGQDLEINNSHHIAFISDRQKGLIAAVRDLFPNAEHRNCVRHMYQNFKTKHKGKALKDMVWNAAWASNNVIFRKCMEDLENEDKAAREWFNHPERPFNTWTRSMFRTHIKCDMLLNNLCENFNRYILDARDKPIITMLEMIKNQLMRRL
;
A
#
# COMPACT_ATOMS: atom_id res chain seq x y z
N MET A 1 6.56 -0.97 -6.46
CA MET A 1 7.03 -0.10 -5.37
C MET A 1 6.00 -0.05 -4.27
N LEU A 2 6.45 -0.21 -3.03
CA LEU A 2 5.60 -0.23 -1.85
C LEU A 2 5.78 1.11 -1.11
N LEU A 3 4.69 1.85 -0.88
CA LEU A 3 4.73 3.16 -0.24
C LEU A 3 3.88 3.19 1.03
N GLN A 4 4.40 3.80 2.10
CA GLN A 4 3.70 3.96 3.38
C GLN A 4 3.68 5.40 3.84
N GLY A 5 2.54 5.85 4.35
CA GLY A 5 2.36 7.20 4.83
C GLY A 5 2.92 7.54 6.20
N THR A 6 3.31 6.52 6.98
CA THR A 6 3.87 6.70 8.32
C THR A 6 5.27 7.31 8.31
N THR A 7 6.05 7.12 7.25
CA THR A 7 7.42 7.65 7.12
C THR A 7 7.44 9.17 6.96
N MET A 8 6.36 9.78 6.47
CA MET A 8 6.35 11.21 6.09
C MET A 8 5.81 12.16 7.17
N LYS A 9 5.06 11.67 8.17
CA LYS A 9 4.52 12.53 9.25
C LYS A 9 5.61 13.21 10.08
N HIS A 10 6.80 12.61 10.19
CA HIS A 10 7.93 13.21 10.90
C HIS A 10 8.57 14.38 10.12
N ASN A 11 8.61 14.32 8.78
CA ASN A 11 9.20 15.38 7.94
C ASN A 11 8.30 16.63 7.82
N GLN A 12 6.99 16.50 8.08
CA GLN A 12 6.06 17.63 8.04
C GLN A 12 6.35 18.72 9.07
N ARG A 13 6.90 18.35 10.24
CA ARG A 13 7.20 19.31 11.32
C ARG A 13 8.38 20.23 11.02
N LYS A 14 9.20 19.94 9.99
CA LYS A 14 10.43 20.69 9.71
C LYS A 14 10.35 21.65 8.52
N GLN A 15 9.33 21.57 7.63
CA GLN A 15 9.39 22.30 6.35
C GLN A 15 8.09 22.96 5.82
N GLY A 16 6.97 22.97 6.56
CA GLY A 16 5.77 23.74 6.15
C GLY A 16 5.07 23.29 4.85
N ARG A 17 5.54 22.22 4.18
CA ARG A 17 4.95 21.68 2.95
C ARG A 17 3.65 20.93 3.23
N ASN A 18 2.67 21.06 2.33
CA ASN A 18 1.46 20.24 2.42
C ASN A 18 1.76 18.77 2.04
N MET A 19 0.85 17.86 2.40
CA MET A 19 1.09 16.42 2.25
C MET A 19 1.31 15.99 0.79
N ARG A 20 0.64 16.65 -0.19
CA ARG A 20 0.81 16.33 -1.61
C ARG A 20 2.19 16.75 -2.10
N GLU A 21 2.64 17.97 -1.79
CA GLU A 21 3.97 18.46 -2.16
C GLU A 21 5.10 17.60 -1.58
N THR A 22 4.91 17.12 -0.36
CA THR A 22 5.88 16.23 0.28
C THR A 22 5.97 14.92 -0.51
N TRP A 23 4.83 14.33 -0.86
CA TRP A 23 4.78 13.12 -1.69
C TRP A 23 5.34 13.33 -3.09
N SER A 24 4.97 14.42 -3.77
CA SER A 24 5.48 14.75 -5.10
C SER A 24 7.00 14.88 -5.10
N TRP A 25 7.57 15.57 -4.10
CA TRP A 25 9.03 15.67 -3.97
C TRP A 25 9.68 14.30 -3.79
N PHE A 26 9.17 13.48 -2.87
CA PHE A 26 9.74 12.15 -2.63
C PHE A 26 9.66 11.26 -3.88
N LEU A 27 8.50 11.23 -4.53
CA LEU A 27 8.25 10.44 -5.72
C LEU A 27 9.09 10.90 -6.92
N ALA A 28 9.34 12.20 -7.06
CA ALA A 28 10.20 12.73 -8.12
C ALA A 28 11.65 12.28 -7.94
N ASN A 29 12.22 12.42 -6.73
CA ASN A 29 13.57 11.93 -6.43
C ASN A 29 13.66 10.42 -6.63
N LEU A 30 12.67 9.68 -6.16
CA LEU A 30 12.64 8.23 -6.30
C LEU A 30 12.53 7.76 -7.76
N GLY A 31 11.77 8.48 -8.58
CA GLY A 31 11.69 8.24 -10.02
C GLY A 31 13.03 8.49 -10.71
N GLN A 32 13.75 9.55 -10.32
CA GLN A 32 15.07 9.88 -10.83
C GLN A 32 16.11 8.83 -10.42
N ASP A 33 16.18 8.50 -9.13
CA ASP A 33 17.16 7.54 -8.58
C ASP A 33 17.01 6.13 -9.16
N LEU A 34 15.80 5.75 -9.56
CA LEU A 34 15.50 4.46 -10.18
C LEU A 34 15.38 4.53 -11.70
N GLU A 35 15.69 5.67 -12.30
CA GLU A 35 15.66 5.92 -13.74
C GLU A 35 14.32 5.50 -14.40
N ILE A 36 13.21 5.80 -13.72
CA ILE A 36 11.86 5.45 -14.17
C ILE A 36 11.43 6.42 -15.28
N ASN A 37 11.86 6.10 -16.50
CA ASN A 37 11.48 6.84 -17.71
C ASN A 37 10.11 6.40 -18.27
N ASN A 38 9.64 5.22 -17.87
CA ASN A 38 8.36 4.66 -18.29
C ASN A 38 7.65 3.95 -17.11
N SER A 39 6.45 4.42 -16.77
CA SER A 39 5.67 3.89 -15.65
C SER A 39 4.71 2.74 -16.01
N HIS A 40 4.62 2.31 -17.27
CA HIS A 40 3.70 1.23 -17.71
C HIS A 40 3.90 -0.10 -16.98
N HIS A 41 5.13 -0.41 -16.55
CA HIS A 41 5.45 -1.67 -15.88
C HIS A 41 5.61 -1.52 -14.36
N ILE A 42 5.20 -0.37 -13.82
CA ILE A 42 5.30 -0.07 -12.39
C ILE A 42 3.94 -0.22 -11.73
N ALA A 43 3.90 -0.92 -10.59
CA ALA A 43 2.78 -0.85 -9.66
C ALA A 43 3.22 -0.17 -8.36
N PHE A 44 2.40 0.75 -7.87
CA PHE A 44 2.49 1.32 -6.53
C PHE A 44 1.47 0.64 -5.63
N ILE A 45 1.90 0.12 -4.47
CA ILE A 45 1.00 -0.38 -3.43
C ILE A 45 1.06 0.57 -2.25
N SER A 46 -0.09 1.12 -1.84
CA SER A 46 -0.13 2.09 -0.74
C SER A 46 -1.29 1.86 0.23
N ASP A 47 -1.20 2.53 1.38
CA ASP A 47 -2.26 2.65 2.39
C ASP A 47 -3.27 3.78 2.06
N ARG A 48 -3.18 4.38 0.86
CA ARG A 48 -3.99 5.52 0.39
C ARG A 48 -3.92 6.76 1.30
N GLN A 49 -2.76 7.10 1.86
CA GLN A 49 -2.62 8.37 2.59
C GLN A 49 -3.00 9.58 1.71
N LYS A 50 -3.62 10.59 2.32
CA LYS A 50 -4.04 11.84 1.65
C LYS A 50 -2.90 12.43 0.83
N GLY A 51 -3.15 12.79 -0.42
CA GLY A 51 -2.17 13.41 -1.32
C GLY A 51 -1.26 12.44 -2.09
N LEU A 52 -1.07 11.20 -1.63
CA LEU A 52 -0.19 10.23 -2.29
C LEU A 52 -0.72 9.81 -3.66
N ILE A 53 -2.00 9.44 -3.74
CA ILE A 53 -2.61 8.96 -5.00
C ILE A 53 -2.56 10.04 -6.08
N ALA A 54 -2.83 11.28 -5.70
CA ALA A 54 -2.72 12.42 -6.60
C ALA A 54 -1.28 12.60 -7.10
N ALA A 55 -0.30 12.57 -6.20
CA ALA A 55 1.10 12.70 -6.56
C ALA A 55 1.60 11.56 -7.47
N VAL A 56 1.19 10.30 -7.21
CA VAL A 56 1.50 9.15 -8.08
C VAL A 56 0.87 9.33 -9.45
N ARG A 57 -0.39 9.74 -9.53
CA ARG A 57 -1.07 9.96 -10.82
C ARG A 57 -0.39 11.05 -11.65
N ASP A 58 0.07 12.12 -11.00
CA ASP A 58 0.68 13.25 -11.69
C ASP A 58 2.10 12.91 -12.21
N LEU A 59 2.90 12.14 -11.44
CA LEU A 59 4.29 11.81 -11.78
C LEU A 59 4.44 10.49 -12.56
N PHE A 60 3.54 9.52 -12.33
CA PHE A 60 3.58 8.18 -12.92
C PHE A 60 2.20 7.80 -13.47
N PRO A 61 1.68 8.51 -14.48
CA PRO A 61 0.29 8.37 -14.94
C PRO A 61 -0.06 6.98 -15.47
N ASN A 62 0.93 6.22 -15.95
CA ASN A 62 0.72 4.88 -16.50
C ASN A 62 0.86 3.77 -15.46
N ALA A 63 1.37 4.09 -14.26
CA ALA A 63 1.57 3.11 -13.21
C ALA A 63 0.24 2.59 -12.68
N GLU A 64 0.21 1.29 -12.37
CA GLU A 64 -0.90 0.70 -11.65
C GLU A 64 -0.85 1.14 -10.18
N HIS A 65 -2.00 1.54 -9.63
CA HIS A 65 -2.10 1.84 -8.21
C HIS A 65 -2.95 0.78 -7.51
N ARG A 66 -2.37 0.12 -6.51
CA ARG A 66 -3.00 -0.91 -5.71
C ARG A 66 -3.14 -0.46 -4.25
N ASN A 67 -4.27 -0.77 -3.66
CA ASN A 67 -4.51 -0.58 -2.24
C ASN A 67 -3.96 -1.78 -1.48
N CYS A 68 -3.23 -1.52 -0.41
CA CYS A 68 -2.78 -2.58 0.48
C CYS A 68 -3.99 -3.24 1.15
N VAL A 69 -4.22 -4.52 0.85
CA VAL A 69 -5.36 -5.31 1.36
C VAL A 69 -5.36 -5.34 2.89
N ARG A 70 -4.18 -5.40 3.51
CA ARG A 70 -4.05 -5.36 4.97
C ARG A 70 -4.58 -4.07 5.57
N HIS A 71 -4.23 -2.92 5.00
CA HIS A 71 -4.70 -1.61 5.48
C HIS A 71 -6.20 -1.43 5.19
N MET A 72 -6.64 -1.86 4.01
CA MET A 72 -8.06 -1.86 3.66
C MET A 72 -8.86 -2.71 4.66
N TYR A 73 -8.40 -3.92 4.98
CA TYR A 73 -9.02 -4.80 5.97
C TYR A 73 -8.98 -4.21 7.38
N GLN A 74 -7.88 -3.54 7.77
CA GLN A 74 -7.78 -2.86 9.06
C GLN A 74 -8.87 -1.78 9.22
N ASN A 75 -9.21 -1.07 8.15
CA ASN A 75 -10.32 -0.11 8.14
C ASN A 75 -11.68 -0.81 8.14
N PHE A 76 -11.84 -1.86 7.32
CA PHE A 76 -13.06 -2.65 7.25
C PHE A 76 -13.46 -3.23 8.62
N LYS A 77 -12.50 -3.85 9.33
CA LYS A 77 -12.77 -4.50 10.63
C LYS A 77 -13.14 -3.56 11.78
N THR A 78 -13.00 -2.25 11.59
CA THR A 78 -13.49 -1.28 12.57
C THR A 78 -15.02 -1.27 12.63
N LYS A 79 -15.67 -1.54 11.48
CA LYS A 79 -17.13 -1.58 11.33
C LYS A 79 -17.67 -3.01 11.27
N HIS A 80 -16.96 -3.91 10.58
CA HIS A 80 -17.42 -5.28 10.32
C HIS A 80 -16.45 -6.28 10.95
N LYS A 81 -16.79 -6.78 12.14
CA LYS A 81 -15.93 -7.68 12.93
C LYS A 81 -16.35 -9.13 12.73
N GLY A 82 -15.38 -10.04 12.70
CA GLY A 82 -15.63 -11.47 12.64
C GLY A 82 -14.57 -12.20 11.85
N LYS A 83 -14.28 -13.45 12.24
CA LYS A 83 -13.33 -14.30 11.52
C LYS A 83 -13.88 -14.70 10.14
N ALA A 84 -15.17 -15.02 10.04
CA ALA A 84 -15.82 -15.35 8.78
C ALA A 84 -15.67 -14.22 7.75
N LEU A 85 -16.05 -12.99 8.11
CA LEU A 85 -15.90 -11.80 7.25
C LEU A 85 -14.45 -11.53 6.88
N LYS A 86 -13.52 -11.72 7.83
CA LYS A 86 -12.08 -11.65 7.54
C LYS A 86 -11.70 -12.60 6.42
N ASP A 87 -12.00 -13.89 6.60
CA ASP A 87 -11.58 -14.94 5.69
C ASP A 87 -12.23 -14.75 4.30
N MET A 88 -13.51 -14.33 4.24
CA MET A 88 -14.19 -13.95 2.99
C MET A 88 -13.50 -12.80 2.25
N VAL A 89 -13.13 -11.71 2.95
CA VAL A 89 -12.42 -10.58 2.34
C VAL A 89 -11.03 -10.98 1.85
N TRP A 90 -10.30 -11.81 2.59
CA TRP A 90 -9.00 -12.32 2.14
C TRP A 90 -9.13 -13.25 0.93
N ASN A 91 -10.14 -14.12 0.91
CA ASN A 91 -10.41 -15.00 -0.23
C ASN A 91 -10.76 -14.18 -1.48
N ALA A 92 -11.60 -13.14 -1.34
CA ALA A 92 -11.90 -12.22 -2.42
C ALA A 92 -10.63 -11.52 -2.93
N ALA A 93 -9.77 -11.02 -2.04
CA ALA A 93 -8.54 -10.34 -2.43
C ALA A 93 -7.56 -11.26 -3.18
N TRP A 94 -7.46 -12.53 -2.77
CA TRP A 94 -6.58 -13.53 -3.36
C TRP A 94 -7.17 -14.30 -4.53
N ALA A 95 -8.44 -14.05 -4.89
CA ALA A 95 -9.12 -14.74 -5.97
C ALA A 95 -8.29 -14.73 -7.25
N SER A 96 -8.12 -15.91 -7.86
CA SER A 96 -7.28 -16.08 -9.06
C SER A 96 -8.00 -15.69 -10.35
N ASN A 97 -9.33 -15.62 -10.34
CA ASN A 97 -10.14 -15.20 -11.47
C ASN A 97 -11.45 -14.54 -11.01
N ASN A 98 -12.14 -13.89 -11.95
CA ASN A 98 -13.35 -13.12 -11.66
C ASN A 98 -14.56 -13.98 -11.26
N VAL A 99 -14.57 -15.28 -11.56
CA VAL A 99 -15.64 -16.19 -11.12
C VAL A 99 -15.51 -16.45 -9.62
N ILE A 100 -14.31 -16.81 -9.16
CA ILE A 100 -14.02 -17.01 -7.74
C ILE A 100 -14.25 -15.72 -6.95
N PHE A 101 -13.79 -14.58 -7.48
CA PHE A 101 -14.01 -13.28 -6.85
C PHE A 101 -15.50 -13.01 -6.64
N ARG A 102 -16.34 -13.16 -7.67
CA ARG A 102 -17.79 -12.92 -7.57
C ARG A 102 -18.42 -13.82 -6.51
N LYS A 103 -18.07 -15.11 -6.49
CA LYS A 103 -18.54 -16.03 -5.47
C LYS A 103 -18.18 -15.57 -4.06
N CYS A 104 -16.92 -15.15 -3.82
CA CYS A 104 -16.53 -14.64 -2.51
C CYS A 104 -17.31 -13.37 -2.11
N MET A 105 -17.64 -12.51 -3.06
CA MET A 105 -18.43 -11.30 -2.79
C MET A 105 -19.92 -11.63 -2.54
N GLU A 106 -20.47 -12.64 -3.21
CA GLU A 106 -21.82 -13.18 -2.95
C GLU A 106 -21.89 -13.83 -1.56
N ASP A 107 -20.90 -14.65 -1.21
CA ASP A 107 -20.79 -15.26 0.13
C ASP A 107 -20.71 -14.17 1.22
N LEU A 108 -19.94 -13.11 0.98
CA LEU A 108 -19.86 -11.97 1.89
C LEU A 108 -21.21 -11.23 2.02
N GLU A 109 -21.97 -11.09 0.92
CA GLU A 109 -23.28 -10.43 0.93
C GLU A 109 -24.33 -11.23 1.69
N ASN A 110 -24.31 -12.55 1.53
CA ASN A 110 -25.19 -13.47 2.24
C ASN A 110 -24.92 -13.48 3.75
N GLU A 111 -23.65 -13.31 4.15
CA GLU A 111 -23.24 -13.23 5.56
C GLU A 111 -23.55 -11.86 6.18
N ASP A 112 -23.14 -10.77 5.51
CA ASP A 112 -23.36 -9.40 5.95
C ASP A 112 -23.46 -8.46 4.74
N LYS A 113 -24.70 -8.09 4.39
CA LYS A 113 -24.97 -7.16 3.29
C LYS A 113 -24.29 -5.80 3.48
N ALA A 114 -24.23 -5.28 4.70
CA ALA A 114 -23.57 -4.01 4.97
C ALA A 114 -22.05 -4.11 4.78
N ALA A 115 -21.45 -5.27 5.12
CA ALA A 115 -20.05 -5.55 4.83
C ALA A 115 -19.78 -5.58 3.33
N ARG A 116 -20.68 -6.18 2.53
CA ARG A 116 -20.57 -6.16 1.07
C ARG A 116 -20.68 -4.74 0.50
N GLU A 117 -21.62 -3.94 1.00
CA GLU A 117 -21.85 -2.56 0.58
C GLU A 117 -20.69 -1.63 0.93
N TRP A 118 -19.91 -1.96 1.97
CA TRP A 118 -18.70 -1.23 2.32
C TRP A 118 -17.71 -1.13 1.15
N PHE A 119 -17.70 -2.08 0.22
CA PHE A 119 -16.83 -2.05 -0.95
C PHE A 119 -17.35 -1.21 -2.13
N ASN A 120 -18.59 -0.70 -2.07
CA ASN A 120 -19.17 0.13 -3.14
C ASN A 120 -18.62 1.56 -3.17
N HIS A 121 -17.78 1.93 -2.20
CA HIS A 121 -17.19 3.26 -2.14
C HIS A 121 -16.23 3.48 -3.33
N PRO A 122 -16.30 4.64 -4.02
CA PRO A 122 -15.45 4.93 -5.19
C PRO A 122 -13.94 4.84 -4.94
N GLU A 123 -13.53 4.97 -3.69
CA GLU A 123 -12.12 4.82 -3.28
C GLU A 123 -11.67 3.37 -3.07
N ARG A 124 -12.53 2.37 -3.24
CA ARG A 124 -12.18 0.95 -3.07
C ARG A 124 -12.62 0.09 -4.27
N PRO A 125 -12.34 0.52 -5.51
CA PRO A 125 -12.73 -0.27 -6.67
C PRO A 125 -11.98 -1.60 -6.66
N PHE A 126 -12.64 -2.68 -7.06
CA PHE A 126 -12.12 -4.05 -6.92
C PHE A 126 -10.78 -4.27 -7.63
N ASN A 127 -10.58 -3.62 -8.77
CA ASN A 127 -9.33 -3.66 -9.54
C ASN A 127 -8.11 -3.05 -8.81
N THR A 128 -8.30 -2.40 -7.66
CA THR A 128 -7.18 -1.85 -6.87
C THR A 128 -6.71 -2.78 -5.77
N TRP A 129 -7.44 -3.85 -5.42
CA TRP A 129 -7.06 -4.70 -4.28
C TRP A 129 -7.28 -6.19 -4.50
N THR A 130 -7.93 -6.58 -5.60
CA THR A 130 -8.17 -7.97 -5.97
C THR A 130 -7.19 -8.44 -7.04
N ARG A 131 -6.49 -9.56 -6.77
CA ARG A 131 -5.52 -10.15 -7.69
C ARG A 131 -6.10 -10.47 -9.07
N SER A 132 -7.32 -11.02 -9.15
CA SER A 132 -7.96 -11.39 -10.43
C SER A 132 -8.22 -10.22 -11.38
N MET A 133 -8.15 -8.98 -10.89
CA MET A 133 -8.47 -7.77 -11.63
C MET A 133 -7.26 -6.85 -11.84
N PHE A 134 -6.08 -7.28 -11.39
CA PHE A 134 -4.83 -6.56 -11.68
C PHE A 134 -4.43 -6.69 -13.14
N ARG A 135 -3.61 -5.74 -13.59
CA ARG A 135 -3.11 -5.76 -14.97
C ARG A 135 -2.14 -6.92 -15.16
N THR A 136 -2.34 -7.71 -16.21
CA THR A 136 -1.56 -8.93 -16.49
C THR A 136 -0.10 -8.66 -16.88
N HIS A 137 0.22 -7.46 -17.36
CA HIS A 137 1.59 -7.10 -17.72
C HIS A 137 2.48 -6.80 -16.50
N ILE A 138 1.90 -6.58 -15.32
CA ILE A 138 2.67 -6.37 -14.08
C ILE A 138 2.69 -7.68 -13.31
N LYS A 139 3.81 -8.40 -13.44
CA LYS A 139 4.05 -9.70 -12.77
C LYS A 139 4.39 -9.51 -11.28
N CYS A 140 3.43 -9.01 -10.51
CA CYS A 140 3.55 -8.87 -9.07
C CYS A 140 2.26 -9.34 -8.41
N ASP A 141 2.30 -10.45 -7.68
CA ASP A 141 1.16 -10.98 -6.91
C ASP A 141 1.06 -10.38 -5.50
N MET A 142 1.85 -9.34 -5.22
CA MET A 142 1.91 -8.74 -3.89
C MET A 142 0.63 -7.95 -3.60
N LEU A 143 -0.07 -8.34 -2.54
CA LEU A 143 -1.26 -7.66 -2.00
C LEU A 143 -0.98 -6.92 -0.69
N LEU A 144 0.20 -7.18 -0.13
CA LEU A 144 0.60 -6.78 1.21
C LEU A 144 1.75 -5.78 1.14
N ASN A 145 1.76 -4.86 2.08
CA ASN A 145 2.90 -3.95 2.29
C ASN A 145 3.79 -4.40 3.47
N ASN A 146 3.81 -5.72 3.75
CA ASN A 146 4.52 -6.26 4.90
C ASN A 146 6.03 -5.97 4.85
N LEU A 147 6.62 -5.97 3.66
CA LEU A 147 8.04 -5.66 3.51
C LEU A 147 8.37 -4.24 3.96
N CYS A 148 7.58 -3.23 3.57
CA CYS A 148 7.82 -1.88 4.09
C CYS A 148 7.46 -1.73 5.55
N GLU A 149 6.44 -2.41 6.07
CA GLU A 149 6.16 -2.35 7.51
C GLU A 149 7.32 -2.90 8.34
N ASN A 150 7.89 -4.03 7.91
CA ASN A 150 9.02 -4.65 8.59
C ASN A 150 10.26 -3.77 8.47
N PHE A 151 10.54 -3.24 7.28
CA PHE A 151 11.66 -2.33 7.05
C PHE A 151 11.51 -1.03 7.86
N ASN A 152 10.36 -0.37 7.79
CA ASN A 152 10.10 0.87 8.53
C ASN A 152 10.21 0.69 10.04
N ARG A 153 9.80 -0.48 10.56
CA ARG A 153 10.01 -0.83 11.97
C ARG A 153 11.48 -1.06 12.29
N TYR A 154 12.20 -1.73 11.39
CA TYR A 154 13.62 -2.04 11.57
C TYR A 154 14.47 -0.77 11.69
N ILE A 155 14.22 0.22 10.81
CA ILE A 155 14.96 1.49 10.82
C ILE A 155 14.39 2.55 11.76
N LEU A 156 13.32 2.25 12.52
CA LEU A 156 12.55 3.25 13.25
C LEU A 156 13.39 4.08 14.22
N ASP A 157 14.28 3.42 14.97
CA ASP A 157 15.13 4.08 15.96
C ASP A 157 16.32 4.82 15.32
N ALA A 158 16.75 4.38 14.13
CA ALA A 158 17.91 4.90 13.43
C ALA A 158 17.60 6.11 12.54
N ARG A 159 16.41 6.14 11.92
CA ARG A 159 16.07 7.08 10.85
C ARG A 159 16.08 8.56 11.23
N ASP A 160 15.93 8.86 12.52
CA ASP A 160 15.89 10.23 13.05
C ASP A 160 17.26 10.71 13.58
N LYS A 161 18.32 9.91 13.40
CA LYS A 161 19.69 10.20 13.81
C LYS A 161 20.50 10.89 12.69
N PRO A 162 21.61 11.57 13.01
CA PRO A 162 22.56 12.04 12.01
C PRO A 162 23.03 10.90 11.10
N ILE A 163 23.39 11.20 9.85
CA ILE A 163 23.64 10.19 8.81
C ILE A 163 24.65 9.12 9.22
N ILE A 164 25.75 9.52 9.88
CA ILE A 164 26.79 8.60 10.35
C ILE A 164 26.19 7.65 11.41
N THR A 165 25.53 8.20 12.42
CA THR A 165 24.89 7.42 13.49
C THR A 165 23.79 6.49 12.95
N MET A 166 22.99 6.96 11.99
CA MET A 166 21.97 6.14 11.34
C MET A 166 22.60 4.93 10.63
N LEU A 167 23.65 5.16 9.83
CA LEU A 167 24.36 4.09 9.11
C LEU A 167 25.02 3.10 10.08
N GLU A 168 25.64 3.59 11.16
CA GLU A 168 26.24 2.74 12.20
C GLU A 168 25.19 1.88 12.90
N MET A 169 24.04 2.45 13.25
CA MET A 169 22.93 1.72 13.87
C MET A 169 22.41 0.63 12.94
N ILE A 170 22.15 0.95 11.67
CA ILE A 170 21.69 -0.03 10.67
C ILE A 170 22.74 -1.15 10.49
N LYS A 171 24.03 -0.79 10.36
CA LYS A 171 25.12 -1.77 10.27
C LYS A 171 25.14 -2.71 11.47
N ASN A 172 25.09 -2.17 12.69
CA ASN A 172 25.11 -2.97 13.92
C ASN A 172 23.89 -3.88 14.04
N GLN A 173 22.70 -3.41 13.61
CA GLN A 173 21.50 -4.25 13.58
C GLN A 173 21.59 -5.38 12.55
N LEU A 174 22.27 -5.18 11.41
CA LEU A 174 22.49 -6.21 10.41
C LEU A 174 23.46 -7.28 10.93
N MET A 175 24.56 -6.84 11.54
CA MET A 175 25.60 -7.74 12.07
C MET A 175 25.11 -8.60 13.26
N ARG A 176 24.18 -8.11 14.08
CA ARG A 176 23.61 -8.89 15.21
C ARG A 176 22.66 -10.02 14.80
N ARG A 177 22.27 -10.08 13.53
CA ARG A 177 21.33 -11.10 13.00
C ARG A 177 22.02 -12.20 12.19
N LEU A 178 23.32 -12.05 11.94
CA LEU A 178 24.20 -13.07 11.37
C LEU A 178 24.83 -13.86 12.51
#